data_AF-A0A820G794-F1
#
_entry.id   AF-A0A820G794-F1
#
_cell.length_a   1.000
_cell.length_b   1.000
_cell.length_c   1.000
_cell.angle_alpha   90.00
_cell.angle_beta   90.00
_cell.angle_gamma   90.00
#
_symmetry.space_group_name_H-M   'P 1'
#
loop_
_entity.id
_entity.type
_entity.pdbx_description
1 polymer ?
#
loop_
_entity_poly.entity_id
_entity_poly.type
_entity_poly.pdbx_seq_one_letter_code
_entity_poly.pdbx_strand_id
1 'polypeptide(L)' 'MSGEKHVMLSYQWDSQKLVTDVYKHLSEHKIPLWMDTQGG' A
#
# COMPACT_ATOMS: atom_id res chain seq x y z
N MET A 1 -8.09 12.07 -19.63
CA MET A 1 -7.24 11.89 -18.42
C MET A 1 -7.42 10.43 -18.00
N SER A 2 -6.41 9.58 -18.14
CA SER A 2 -6.48 8.24 -17.53
C SER A 2 -6.32 8.44 -16.03
N GLY A 3 -7.30 8.01 -15.22
CA GLY A 3 -7.20 8.10 -13.77
C GLY A 3 -5.89 7.50 -13.26
N GLU A 4 -5.30 8.11 -12.22
CA GLU A 4 -4.11 7.58 -11.57
C GLU A 4 -4.40 6.15 -11.06
N LYS A 5 -3.51 5.21 -11.38
CA LYS A 5 -3.64 3.82 -10.95
C LYS A 5 -2.98 3.68 -9.58
N HIS A 6 -3.75 3.26 -8.59
CA HIS A 6 -3.26 2.98 -7.25
C HIS A 6 -3.22 1.47 -7.00
N VAL A 7 -2.17 1.00 -6.34
CA VAL A 7 -2.08 -0.37 -5.86
C VAL A 7 -2.67 -0.43 -4.46
N MET A 8 -3.77 -1.18 -4.30
CA MET A 8 -4.35 -1.48 -3.00
C MET A 8 -3.71 -2.74 -2.42
N LEU A 9 -3.24 -2.66 -1.18
CA LEU A 9 -2.80 -3.83 -0.43
C LEU A 9 -3.97 -4.35 0.43
N SER A 10 -4.53 -5.51 0.06
CA SER A 10 -5.50 -6.25 0.88
C SER A 10 -4.77 -7.32 1.70
N TYR A 11 -4.97 -7.33 3.02
CA TYR A 11 -4.21 -8.20 3.92
C TYR A 11 -4.99 -8.55 5.19
N GLN A 12 -4.56 -9.63 5.85
CA GLN A 12 -5.04 -10.02 7.17
C GLN A 12 -4.30 -9.24 8.26
N TRP A 13 -5.00 -8.88 9.34
CA TRP A 13 -4.44 -8.07 10.43
C TRP A 13 -3.18 -8.69 11.08
N ASP A 14 -3.08 -10.01 11.09
CA ASP A 14 -1.92 -10.74 11.61
C ASP A 14 -0.62 -10.51 10.80
N SER A 15 -0.75 -10.04 9.56
CA SER A 15 0.33 -9.89 8.60
C SER A 15 0.80 -8.43 8.46
N GLN A 16 0.41 -7.56 9.40
CA GLN A 16 0.66 -6.12 9.35
C GLN A 16 2.14 -5.75 9.17
N LYS A 17 3.06 -6.50 9.79
CA LYS A 17 4.50 -6.26 9.64
C LYS A 17 4.96 -6.45 8.19
N LEU A 18 4.60 -7.57 7.57
CA LEU A 18 4.97 -7.88 6.19
C LEU A 18 4.43 -6.83 5.23
N VAL A 19 3.18 -6.41 5.42
CA VAL A 19 2.51 -5.47 4.53
C VAL A 19 3.09 -4.07 4.68
N THR A 20 3.50 -3.68 5.89
CA THR A 20 4.24 -2.43 6.13
C THR A 20 5.60 -2.42 5.42
N ASP A 21 6.33 -3.53 5.47
CA ASP A 21 7.63 -3.68 4.78
C ASP A 21 7.46 -3.56 3.25
N VAL A 22 6.43 -4.22 2.69
CA VAL A 22 6.07 -4.12 1.27
C VAL A 22 5.65 -2.70 0.89
N TYR A 23 4.80 -2.07 1.68
CA TYR A 23 4.35 -0.68 1.45
C TYR A 23 5.52 0.29 1.40
N LYS A 24 6.45 0.19 2.35
CA LYS A 24 7.65 1.02 2.38
C LYS A 24 8.49 0.83 1.12
N HIS A 25 8.77 -0.41 0.75
CA HIS A 25 9.57 -0.71 -0.43
C HIS A 25 8.93 -0.16 -1.71
N LEU A 26 7.63 -0.40 -1.92
CA LEU A 26 6.92 0.10 -3.11
C LEU A 26 6.82 1.64 -3.12
N SER A 27 6.70 2.28 -1.96
CA SER A 27 6.69 3.75 -1.84
C SER A 27 8.03 4.38 -2.22
N GLU A 28 9.16 3.74 -1.89
CA GLU A 28 10.50 4.17 -2.31
C GLU A 28 10.63 4.18 -3.85
N HIS A 29 9.89 3.30 -4.54
CA HIS A 29 9.78 3.27 -6.00
C HIS A 29 8.77 4.26 -6.59
N LYS A 30 8.20 5.15 -5.76
CA LYS A 30 7.19 6.16 -6.16
C LYS A 30 5.93 5.54 -6.77
N ILE A 31 5.60 4.31 -6.37
CA ILE A 31 4.36 3.64 -6.80
C ILE A 31 3.21 4.18 -5.92
N PRO A 32 2.11 4.70 -6.50
CA PRO A 32 0.96 5.13 -5.72
C PRO A 32 0.30 3.92 -5.05
N LEU A 33 0.26 3.93 -3.71
CA LEU A 33 -0.22 2.82 -2.89
C LEU A 33 -1.29 3.30 -1.92
N TRP A 34 -2.18 2.39 -1.54
CA TRP A 34 -3.16 2.60 -0.49
C TRP A 34 -3.32 1.33 0.36
N MET A 35 -3.52 1.51 1.67
CA MET A 35 -3.63 0.44 2.65
C MET A 35 -4.62 0.85 3.76
N ASP A 36 -5.45 -0.08 4.22
CA ASP A 36 -6.54 0.19 5.19
C ASP A 36 -6.05 0.79 6.53
N THR A 37 -4.81 0.53 6.95
CA THR A 37 -4.23 1.12 8.18
C THR A 37 -3.73 2.55 8.02
N GLN A 38 -3.76 3.12 6.81
CA GLN A 38 -3.44 4.54 6.57
C GLN A 38 -4.69 5.43 6.66
N GLY A 39 -5.82 4.91 7.17
CA GLY A 39 -7.15 5.52 7.10
C GLY A 39 -7.21 7.03 7.35
N GLY A 40 -7.86 7.74 6.40
CA GLY A 40 -8.26 9.15 6.50
C GLY A 40 -7.48 10.07 5.59
#